data_AF-A0A9D3Z3X7-F1
#
_entry.id   AF-A0A9D3Z3X7-F1
#
_cell.length_a   1.000
_cell.length_b   1.000
_cell.length_c   1.000
_cell.angle_alpha   90.00
_cell.angle_beta   90.00
_cell.angle_gamma   90.00
#
_symmetry.space_group_name_H-M   'P 1'
#
loop_
_entity.id
_entity.type
_entity.pdbx_description
1 polymer ?
#
loop_
_entity_poly.entity_id
_entity_poly.type
_entity_poly.pdbx_seq_one_letter_code
_entity_poly.pdbx_strand_id
1 'polypeptide(L)'
;MRPNDTKGDNMTDTKNAVRKAKSLLYGCLHTENEKAVAEMLRTMHDDDIKEVVKKDTIIKLFSSMQVCALGGKHIQKKNDMHRISQNARTLARLVIKASEHLPMVSLNKLLCKDNFDLVVNSTLSLSHNSVTVANKMGHLLGHCIMIKNGYSVRRNSNEMAEETRLFKVLFDAEWKYRVNAPMTRQKTVRDMNKDKCKFTMMP
;
A
#
# COMPACT_ATOMS: atom_id res chain seq x y z
N MET A 1 26.47 1.69 -44.24
CA MET A 1 26.16 0.40 -43.57
C MET A 1 26.89 0.40 -42.23
N ARG A 2 26.31 0.30 -41.04
CA ARG A 2 25.00 -0.19 -40.53
C ARG A 2 24.48 0.74 -39.40
N PRO A 3 23.17 0.85 -39.16
CA PRO A 3 22.59 1.35 -37.91
C PRO A 3 22.25 0.18 -36.96
N ASN A 4 22.41 0.38 -35.65
CA ASN A 4 21.89 -0.43 -34.52
C ASN A 4 22.56 0.11 -33.22
N ASP A 5 21.97 0.34 -32.06
CA ASP A 5 20.70 -0.09 -31.47
C ASP A 5 20.27 0.93 -30.38
N THR A 6 19.08 1.52 -30.50
CA THR A 6 18.39 2.23 -29.40
C THR A 6 16.99 1.62 -29.24
N LYS A 7 16.92 0.44 -28.64
CA LYS A 7 15.65 -0.23 -28.28
C LYS A 7 15.76 -0.83 -26.88
N GLY A 8 15.70 0.02 -25.86
CA GLY A 8 15.70 -0.38 -24.45
C GLY A 8 14.57 0.22 -23.61
N ASP A 9 14.30 1.52 -23.76
CA ASP A 9 13.49 2.25 -22.76
C ASP A 9 11.98 2.33 -23.05
N ASN A 10 11.54 2.25 -24.31
CA ASN A 10 10.13 2.49 -24.65
C ASN A 10 9.16 1.39 -24.16
N MET A 11 9.63 0.15 -23.97
CA MET A 11 8.74 -0.97 -23.67
C MET A 11 8.35 -1.04 -22.17
N THR A 12 9.21 -0.58 -21.28
CA THR A 12 8.96 -0.49 -19.84
C THR A 12 7.99 0.63 -19.50
N ASP A 13 8.11 1.78 -20.15
CA ASP A 13 7.19 2.90 -19.96
C ASP A 13 5.80 2.62 -20.49
N THR A 14 5.70 1.96 -21.65
CA THR A 14 4.41 1.54 -22.21
C THR A 14 3.70 0.54 -21.30
N LYS A 15 4.44 -0.42 -20.69
CA LYS A 15 3.88 -1.37 -19.72
C LYS A 15 3.35 -0.66 -18.47
N ASN A 16 4.08 0.34 -17.97
CA ASN A 16 3.67 1.13 -16.81
C ASN A 16 2.46 2.01 -17.12
N ALA A 17 2.42 2.62 -18.32
CA ALA A 17 1.30 3.41 -18.80
C ALA A 17 0.04 2.55 -18.99
N VAL A 18 0.17 1.36 -19.61
CA VAL A 18 -0.93 0.41 -19.77
C VAL A 18 -1.42 -0.13 -18.43
N ARG A 19 -0.53 -0.39 -17.47
CA ARG A 19 -0.90 -0.78 -16.10
C ARG A 19 -1.67 0.33 -15.38
N LYS A 20 -1.22 1.58 -15.50
CA LYS A 20 -1.92 2.77 -14.97
C LYS A 20 -3.26 2.99 -15.66
N ALA A 21 -3.33 2.87 -16.99
CA ALA A 21 -4.56 3.03 -17.76
C ALA A 21 -5.59 1.94 -17.42
N LYS A 22 -5.17 0.68 -17.30
CA LYS A 22 -6.02 -0.40 -16.81
C LYS A 22 -6.56 -0.09 -15.42
N SER A 23 -5.68 0.32 -14.48
CA SER A 23 -6.08 0.80 -13.14
C SER A 23 -7.19 1.86 -13.18
N LEU A 24 -7.15 2.76 -14.17
CA LEU A 24 -8.10 3.85 -14.37
C LEU A 24 -9.37 3.46 -15.13
N LEU A 25 -9.51 2.24 -15.67
CA LEU A 25 -10.72 1.77 -16.37
C LEU A 25 -11.58 0.77 -15.55
N TYR A 26 -11.03 0.18 -14.47
CA TYR A 26 -11.65 -0.89 -13.66
C TYR A 26 -13.01 -0.63 -12.97
N GLY A 27 -13.50 0.60 -12.91
CA GLY A 27 -14.85 0.89 -12.37
C GLY A 27 -15.99 0.20 -13.12
N CYS A 28 -15.78 -0.23 -14.36
CA CYS A 28 -16.82 -0.85 -15.20
C CYS A 28 -16.85 -2.40 -15.20
N LEU A 29 -15.89 -3.09 -14.58
CA LEU A 29 -15.74 -4.57 -14.67
C LEU A 29 -15.89 -5.29 -13.31
N HIS A 30 -16.79 -4.80 -12.45
CA HIS A 30 -16.85 -5.18 -11.03
C HIS A 30 -17.12 -6.67 -10.73
N THR A 31 -17.76 -7.43 -11.60
CA THR A 31 -18.41 -8.69 -11.20
C THR A 31 -17.48 -9.89 -10.97
N GLU A 32 -16.42 -10.09 -11.77
CA GLU A 32 -15.52 -11.24 -11.60
C GLU A 32 -14.49 -11.03 -10.46
N ASN A 33 -14.07 -9.77 -10.26
CA ASN A 33 -13.09 -9.43 -9.24
C ASN A 33 -13.70 -9.46 -7.84
N GLU A 34 -14.98 -9.13 -7.71
CA GLU A 34 -15.73 -9.28 -6.46
C GLU A 34 -15.73 -10.74 -5.98
N LYS A 35 -15.89 -11.72 -6.89
CA LYS A 35 -15.83 -13.14 -6.53
C LYS A 35 -14.45 -13.54 -6.01
N ALA A 36 -13.38 -13.08 -6.66
CA ALA A 36 -12.02 -13.41 -6.24
C ALA A 36 -11.61 -12.70 -4.93
N VAL A 37 -12.08 -11.46 -4.71
CA VAL A 37 -11.91 -10.77 -3.43
C VAL A 37 -12.75 -11.45 -2.34
N ALA A 38 -13.97 -11.90 -2.63
CA ALA A 38 -14.78 -12.68 -1.70
C ALA A 38 -14.09 -13.99 -1.30
N GLU A 39 -13.48 -14.70 -2.25
CA GLU A 39 -12.70 -15.91 -1.99
C GLU A 39 -11.45 -15.63 -1.15
N MET A 40 -10.75 -14.53 -1.44
CA MET A 40 -9.64 -14.06 -0.61
C MET A 40 -10.12 -13.79 0.83
N LEU A 41 -11.25 -13.11 1.01
CA LEU A 41 -11.82 -12.84 2.33
C LEU A 41 -12.25 -14.12 3.05
N ARG A 42 -12.79 -15.11 2.33
CA ARG A 42 -13.20 -16.40 2.90
C ARG A 42 -12.02 -17.16 3.50
N THR A 43 -10.87 -17.11 2.84
CA THR A 43 -9.63 -17.79 3.30
C THR A 43 -8.84 -16.99 4.34
N MET A 44 -9.21 -15.73 4.60
CA MET A 44 -8.61 -14.93 5.66
C MET A 44 -9.04 -15.44 7.04
N HIS A 45 -8.07 -15.44 7.97
CA HIS A 45 -8.32 -15.66 9.39
C HIS A 45 -9.42 -14.72 9.89
N ASP A 46 -10.32 -15.24 10.72
CA ASP A 46 -11.48 -14.54 11.21
C ASP A 46 -11.13 -13.74 12.47
N ASP A 47 -10.80 -12.47 12.26
CA ASP A 47 -10.38 -11.53 13.28
C ASP A 47 -10.82 -10.10 12.94
N ASP A 48 -10.59 -9.17 13.87
CA ASP A 48 -10.92 -7.74 13.70
C ASP A 48 -10.30 -7.14 12.43
N ILE A 49 -9.12 -7.64 12.03
CA ILE A 49 -8.45 -7.21 10.81
C ILE A 49 -9.31 -7.55 9.59
N LYS A 50 -9.86 -8.77 9.50
CA LYS A 50 -10.77 -9.17 8.41
C LYS A 50 -12.03 -8.33 8.39
N GLU A 51 -12.61 -8.00 9.54
CA GLU A 51 -13.79 -7.13 9.61
C GLU A 51 -13.52 -5.73 9.07
N VAL A 52 -12.35 -5.15 9.37
CA VAL A 52 -11.92 -3.88 8.78
C VAL A 52 -11.77 -4.00 7.27
N VAL A 53 -11.14 -5.08 6.76
CA VAL A 53 -10.99 -5.28 5.30
C VAL A 53 -12.36 -5.41 4.61
N LYS A 54 -13.34 -6.10 5.21
CA LYS A 54 -14.70 -6.23 4.63
C LYS A 54 -15.43 -4.89 4.51
N LYS A 55 -15.28 -4.03 5.52
CA LYS A 55 -16.01 -2.76 5.61
C LYS A 55 -15.35 -1.65 4.81
N ASP A 56 -14.02 -1.62 4.75
CA ASP A 56 -13.27 -0.53 4.12
C ASP A 56 -13.30 -0.57 2.59
N THR A 57 -13.91 0.44 1.98
CA THR A 57 -14.05 0.56 0.53
C THR A 57 -12.69 0.66 -0.19
N ILE A 58 -11.74 1.43 0.33
CA ILE A 58 -10.44 1.63 -0.33
C ILE A 58 -9.60 0.36 -0.26
N ILE A 59 -9.62 -0.36 0.88
CA ILE A 59 -8.90 -1.64 1.00
C ILE A 59 -9.51 -2.70 0.07
N LYS A 60 -10.83 -2.75 -0.08
CA LYS A 60 -11.49 -3.64 -1.04
C LYS A 60 -11.10 -3.34 -2.48
N LEU A 61 -11.16 -2.07 -2.87
CA LEU A 61 -10.74 -1.63 -4.21
C LEU A 61 -9.26 -1.96 -4.46
N PHE A 62 -8.40 -1.71 -3.48
CA PHE A 62 -6.98 -2.08 -3.52
C PHE A 62 -6.79 -3.59 -3.76
N SER A 63 -7.51 -4.42 -3.02
CA SER A 63 -7.44 -5.88 -3.17
C SER A 63 -7.93 -6.31 -4.54
N SER A 64 -9.05 -5.76 -5.00
CA SER A 64 -9.61 -6.01 -6.33
C SER A 64 -8.59 -5.70 -7.43
N MET A 65 -7.96 -4.52 -7.40
CA MET A 65 -6.96 -4.14 -8.41
C MET A 65 -5.73 -5.03 -8.40
N GLN A 66 -5.28 -5.48 -7.23
CA GLN A 66 -4.16 -6.41 -7.19
C GLN A 66 -4.52 -7.77 -7.77
N VAL A 67 -5.74 -8.28 -7.49
CA VAL A 67 -6.22 -9.53 -8.09
C VAL A 67 -6.31 -9.40 -9.61
N CYS A 68 -6.86 -8.29 -10.11
CA CYS A 68 -6.90 -8.03 -11.55
C CYS A 68 -5.51 -8.05 -12.18
N ALA A 69 -4.52 -7.47 -11.49
CA ALA A 69 -3.15 -7.37 -11.98
C ALA A 69 -2.44 -8.74 -12.07
N LEU A 70 -2.93 -9.78 -11.39
CA LEU A 70 -2.42 -11.14 -11.54
C LEU A 70 -2.81 -11.78 -12.88
N GLY A 71 -3.86 -11.27 -13.54
CA GLY A 71 -4.42 -11.87 -14.75
C GLY A 71 -5.12 -13.21 -14.50
N GLY A 72 -5.26 -14.02 -15.55
CA GLY A 72 -6.01 -15.28 -15.49
C GLY A 72 -5.34 -16.33 -14.60
N LYS A 73 -6.14 -17.24 -14.01
CA LYS A 73 -5.66 -18.27 -13.06
C LYS A 73 -4.46 -19.10 -13.55
N HIS A 74 -4.35 -19.33 -14.85
CA HIS A 74 -3.27 -20.12 -15.46
C HIS A 74 -1.87 -19.50 -15.34
N ILE A 75 -1.75 -18.19 -15.10
CA ILE A 75 -0.45 -17.51 -14.86
C ILE A 75 -0.23 -17.13 -13.39
N GLN A 76 -1.21 -17.37 -12.51
CA GLN A 76 -1.10 -16.99 -11.10
C GLN A 76 -0.18 -17.94 -10.35
N LYS A 77 0.68 -17.40 -9.48
CA LYS A 77 1.51 -18.22 -8.59
C LYS A 77 0.70 -18.63 -7.36
N LYS A 78 1.03 -19.79 -6.80
CA LYS A 78 0.39 -20.37 -5.60
C LYS A 78 0.22 -19.37 -4.44
N ASN A 79 1.20 -18.48 -4.25
CA ASN A 79 1.22 -17.55 -3.12
C ASN A 79 0.68 -16.15 -3.45
N ASP A 80 0.23 -15.87 -4.67
CA ASP A 80 -0.16 -14.51 -5.05
C ASP A 80 -1.38 -14.03 -4.28
N MET A 81 -2.43 -14.85 -4.17
CA MET A 81 -3.61 -14.50 -3.37
C MET A 81 -3.28 -14.30 -1.89
N HIS A 82 -2.38 -15.13 -1.34
CA HIS A 82 -1.91 -14.95 0.03
C HIS A 82 -1.18 -13.61 0.20
N ARG A 83 -0.33 -13.21 -0.75
CA ARG A 83 0.37 -11.92 -0.71
C ARG A 83 -0.60 -10.74 -0.76
N ILE A 84 -1.64 -10.81 -1.58
CA ILE A 84 -2.68 -9.78 -1.65
C ILE A 84 -3.42 -9.70 -0.31
N SER A 85 -3.82 -10.85 0.25
CA SER A 85 -4.44 -10.92 1.57
C SER A 85 -3.55 -10.28 2.65
N GLN A 86 -2.26 -10.59 2.68
CA GLN A 86 -1.33 -9.97 3.64
C GLN A 86 -1.18 -8.46 3.43
N ASN A 87 -1.25 -7.97 2.20
CA ASN A 87 -1.24 -6.53 1.91
C ASN A 87 -2.51 -5.85 2.44
N ALA A 88 -3.69 -6.43 2.20
CA ALA A 88 -4.95 -5.94 2.74
C ALA A 88 -4.95 -5.94 4.29
N ARG A 89 -4.44 -7.01 4.90
CA ARG A 89 -4.27 -7.11 6.36
C ARG A 89 -3.29 -6.07 6.92
N THR A 90 -2.23 -5.74 6.17
CA THR A 90 -1.29 -4.69 6.57
C THR A 90 -1.96 -3.33 6.61
N LEU A 91 -2.78 -3.00 5.60
CA LEU A 91 -3.57 -1.77 5.57
C LEU A 91 -4.63 -1.73 6.69
N ALA A 92 -5.32 -2.83 6.94
CA ALA A 92 -6.30 -2.91 8.03
C ALA A 92 -5.66 -2.72 9.42
N ARG A 93 -4.44 -3.24 9.65
CA ARG A 93 -3.68 -2.96 10.88
C ARG A 93 -3.40 -1.47 11.07
N LEU A 94 -3.12 -0.74 10.00
CA LEU A 94 -2.96 0.72 10.05
C LEU A 94 -4.25 1.41 10.50
N VAL A 95 -5.39 1.00 9.93
CA VAL A 95 -6.72 1.53 10.31
C VAL A 95 -7.02 1.25 11.78
N ILE A 96 -6.78 0.02 12.25
CA ILE A 96 -6.95 -0.35 13.66
C ILE A 96 -6.04 0.50 14.55
N LYS A 97 -4.77 0.67 14.19
CA LYS A 97 -3.83 1.47 14.98
C LYS A 97 -4.26 2.93 15.08
N ALA A 98 -4.71 3.50 13.97
CA ALA A 98 -5.21 4.87 13.96
C ALA A 98 -6.54 5.02 14.73
N SER A 99 -7.34 3.94 14.82
CA SER A 99 -8.62 3.96 15.54
C SER A 99 -8.47 4.18 17.05
N GLU A 100 -7.28 3.94 17.61
CA GLU A 100 -6.94 4.27 19.00
C GLU A 100 -7.03 5.78 19.28
N HIS A 101 -6.89 6.63 18.26
CA HIS A 101 -6.91 8.09 18.37
C HIS A 101 -8.11 8.72 17.64
N LEU A 102 -8.65 8.02 16.62
CA LEU A 102 -9.78 8.48 15.84
C LEU A 102 -10.84 7.37 15.72
N PRO A 103 -11.91 7.40 16.54
CA PRO A 103 -12.95 6.37 16.49
C PRO A 103 -13.60 6.25 15.10
N MET A 104 -13.99 5.02 14.75
CA MET A 104 -14.68 4.70 13.49
C MET A 104 -13.93 5.16 12.23
N VAL A 105 -12.60 5.13 12.26
CA VAL A 105 -11.79 5.53 11.13
C VAL A 105 -11.76 4.46 10.05
N SER A 106 -11.73 4.92 8.79
CA SER A 106 -11.47 4.10 7.60
C SER A 106 -10.24 4.63 6.88
N LEU A 107 -9.63 3.81 6.02
CA LEU A 107 -8.53 4.24 5.17
C LEU A 107 -8.95 5.40 4.26
N ASN A 108 -10.21 5.44 3.83
CA ASN A 108 -10.73 6.60 3.09
C ASN A 108 -10.57 7.91 3.88
N LYS A 109 -10.91 7.89 5.18
CA LYS A 109 -10.79 9.04 6.09
C LYS A 109 -9.34 9.34 6.45
N LEU A 110 -8.49 8.32 6.60
CA LEU A 110 -7.06 8.51 6.89
C LEU A 110 -6.30 9.17 5.76
N LEU A 111 -6.67 8.91 4.50
CA LEU A 111 -6.05 9.50 3.32
C LEU A 111 -6.57 10.93 3.08
N CYS A 112 -6.52 11.76 4.12
CA CYS A 112 -6.86 13.19 4.13
C CYS A 112 -5.74 13.95 4.84
N LYS A 113 -5.42 15.16 4.38
CA LYS A 113 -4.27 15.95 4.85
C LYS A 113 -4.23 16.11 6.37
N ASP A 114 -5.39 16.28 7.01
CA ASP A 114 -5.49 16.54 8.44
C ASP A 114 -5.12 15.31 9.28
N ASN A 115 -5.11 14.12 8.67
CA ASN A 115 -4.75 12.86 9.31
C ASN A 115 -3.32 12.40 8.95
N PHE A 116 -2.55 13.20 8.21
CA PHE A 116 -1.22 12.78 7.75
C PHE A 116 -0.28 12.42 8.92
N ASP A 117 -0.25 13.26 9.95
CA ASP A 117 0.57 13.01 11.15
C ASP A 117 0.16 11.73 11.87
N LEU A 118 -1.15 11.46 11.97
CA LEU A 118 -1.68 10.24 12.55
C LEU A 118 -1.23 9.00 11.76
N VAL A 119 -1.24 9.08 10.42
CA VAL A 119 -0.77 7.99 9.54
C VAL A 119 0.73 7.74 9.72
N VAL A 120 1.54 8.80 9.81
CA VAL A 120 2.99 8.71 10.06
C VAL A 120 3.24 8.03 11.41
N ASN A 121 2.63 8.52 12.47
CA ASN A 121 2.83 7.99 13.83
C ASN A 121 2.34 6.53 13.95
N SER A 122 1.19 6.21 13.37
CA SER A 122 0.65 4.85 13.35
C SER A 122 1.58 3.90 12.58
N THR A 123 2.15 4.36 11.46
CA THR A 123 3.11 3.57 10.67
C THR A 123 4.40 3.32 11.43
N LEU A 124 4.97 4.33 12.07
CA LEU A 124 6.19 4.19 12.88
C LEU A 124 5.97 3.20 14.03
N SER A 125 4.84 3.31 14.73
CA SER A 125 4.46 2.40 15.80
C SER A 125 4.36 0.95 15.32
N LEU A 126 3.61 0.69 14.24
CA LEU A 126 3.43 -0.66 13.67
C LEU A 126 4.72 -1.24 13.10
N SER A 127 5.66 -0.39 12.70
CA SER A 127 6.90 -0.87 12.09
C SER A 127 7.87 -1.43 13.12
N HIS A 128 7.75 -1.10 14.42
CA HIS A 128 8.63 -1.60 15.50
C HIS A 128 10.13 -1.64 15.10
N ASN A 129 10.65 -0.55 14.51
CA ASN A 129 12.03 -0.44 14.00
C ASN A 129 12.39 -1.37 12.81
N SER A 130 11.40 -1.94 12.12
CA SER A 130 11.55 -2.67 10.87
C SER A 130 11.42 -1.75 9.66
N VAL A 131 12.55 -1.42 9.03
CA VAL A 131 12.61 -0.66 7.77
C VAL A 131 11.77 -1.32 6.67
N THR A 132 11.76 -2.65 6.62
CA THR A 132 11.01 -3.41 5.61
C THR A 132 9.51 -3.18 5.76
N VAL A 133 8.99 -3.14 6.99
CA VAL A 133 7.56 -2.89 7.25
C VAL A 133 7.20 -1.44 6.90
N ALA A 134 8.04 -0.48 7.29
CA ALA A 134 7.83 0.94 6.98
C ALA A 134 7.81 1.20 5.46
N ASN A 135 8.81 0.67 4.74
CA ASN A 135 8.88 0.78 3.28
C ASN A 135 7.68 0.11 2.60
N LYS A 136 7.28 -1.07 3.09
CA LYS A 136 6.09 -1.77 2.61
C LYS A 136 4.85 -0.92 2.83
N MET A 137 4.68 -0.32 4.02
CA MET A 137 3.53 0.54 4.32
C MET A 137 3.46 1.73 3.35
N GLY A 138 4.58 2.43 3.13
CA GLY A 138 4.65 3.52 2.16
C GLY A 138 4.25 3.09 0.74
N HIS A 139 4.74 1.94 0.28
CA HIS A 139 4.36 1.39 -1.03
C HIS A 139 2.85 1.11 -1.13
N LEU A 140 2.27 0.47 -0.10
CA LEU A 140 0.84 0.16 -0.05
C LEU A 140 -0.01 1.43 -0.02
N LEU A 141 0.38 2.43 0.79
CA LEU A 141 -0.31 3.71 0.89
C LEU A 141 -0.25 4.49 -0.43
N GLY A 142 0.90 4.51 -1.10
CA GLY A 142 1.04 5.14 -2.42
C GLY A 142 0.03 4.59 -3.44
N HIS A 143 -0.20 3.28 -3.44
CA HIS A 143 -1.27 2.69 -4.26
C HIS A 143 -2.66 3.12 -3.79
N CYS A 144 -2.93 3.10 -2.48
CA CYS A 144 -4.24 3.50 -1.95
C CYS A 144 -4.60 4.96 -2.25
N ILE A 145 -3.61 5.86 -2.26
CA ILE A 145 -3.79 7.26 -2.68
C ILE A 145 -4.23 7.33 -4.14
N MET A 146 -3.55 6.62 -5.05
CA MET A 146 -3.93 6.58 -6.46
C MET A 146 -5.35 6.02 -6.65
N ILE A 147 -5.70 5.03 -5.84
CA ILE A 147 -7.01 4.38 -5.86
C ILE A 147 -8.11 5.32 -5.37
N LYS A 148 -7.91 5.99 -4.23
CA LYS A 148 -8.86 6.98 -3.70
C LYS A 148 -9.07 8.11 -4.72
N ASN A 149 -8.00 8.57 -5.37
CA ASN A 149 -8.11 9.60 -6.42
C ASN A 149 -8.89 9.10 -7.65
N GLY A 150 -8.61 7.89 -8.13
CA GLY A 150 -9.39 7.31 -9.24
C GLY A 150 -10.86 7.08 -8.86
N TYR A 151 -11.12 6.71 -7.61
CA TYR A 151 -12.46 6.50 -7.08
C TYR A 151 -13.24 7.82 -6.95
N SER A 152 -12.61 8.89 -6.45
CA SER A 152 -13.24 10.21 -6.32
C SER A 152 -13.63 10.81 -7.67
N VAL A 153 -12.75 10.70 -8.68
CA VAL A 153 -13.02 11.17 -10.05
C VAL A 153 -14.24 10.45 -10.64
N ARG A 154 -14.31 9.11 -10.52
CA ARG A 154 -15.46 8.34 -11.04
C ARG A 154 -16.77 8.67 -10.34
N ARG A 155 -16.72 9.08 -9.08
CA ARG A 155 -17.89 9.45 -8.27
C ARG A 155 -18.23 10.94 -8.38
N ASN A 156 -17.50 11.72 -9.18
CA ASN A 156 -17.62 13.18 -9.27
C ASN A 156 -17.55 13.86 -7.89
N SER A 157 -16.73 13.31 -6.98
CA SER A 157 -16.54 13.87 -5.64
C SER A 157 -15.31 14.77 -5.62
N ASN A 158 -15.54 16.07 -5.85
CA ASN A 158 -14.48 17.08 -5.88
C ASN A 158 -13.77 17.22 -4.53
N GLU A 159 -14.52 17.16 -3.43
CA GLU A 159 -13.99 17.20 -2.07
C GLU A 159 -12.99 16.06 -1.83
N MET A 160 -13.41 14.82 -2.10
CA MET A 160 -12.55 13.64 -1.92
C MET A 160 -11.31 13.68 -2.82
N ALA A 161 -11.45 14.19 -4.05
CA ALA A 161 -10.32 14.38 -4.95
C ALA A 161 -9.30 15.38 -4.38
N GLU A 162 -9.78 16.51 -3.86
CA GLU A 162 -8.92 17.53 -3.27
C GLU A 162 -8.23 17.06 -2.00
N GLU A 163 -8.96 16.39 -1.09
CA GLU A 163 -8.36 15.77 0.11
C GLU A 163 -7.22 14.82 -0.26
N THR A 164 -7.46 13.97 -1.27
CA THR A 164 -6.48 12.98 -1.73
C THR A 164 -5.27 13.65 -2.36
N ARG A 165 -5.49 14.72 -3.13
CA ARG A 165 -4.42 15.51 -3.75
C ARG A 165 -3.55 16.17 -2.69
N LEU A 166 -4.15 16.81 -1.69
CA LEU A 166 -3.42 17.46 -0.60
C LEU A 166 -2.66 16.45 0.25
N PHE A 167 -3.27 15.31 0.59
CA PHE A 167 -2.58 14.21 1.27
C PHE A 167 -1.39 13.70 0.44
N LYS A 168 -1.56 13.56 -0.88
CA LYS A 168 -0.48 13.13 -1.78
C LYS A 168 0.71 14.10 -1.77
N VAL A 169 0.45 15.41 -1.76
CA VAL A 169 1.52 16.42 -1.67
C VAL A 169 2.35 16.22 -0.41
N LEU A 170 1.70 16.08 0.75
CA LEU A 170 2.39 15.81 2.02
C LEU A 170 3.15 14.48 1.97
N PHE A 171 2.51 13.44 1.44
CA PHE A 171 3.11 12.12 1.32
C PHE A 171 4.40 12.14 0.48
N ASP A 172 4.38 12.77 -0.70
CA ASP A 172 5.55 12.83 -1.57
C ASP A 172 6.67 13.69 -0.97
N ALA A 173 6.32 14.79 -0.30
CA ALA A 173 7.28 15.72 0.29
C ALA A 173 7.94 15.17 1.56
N GLU A 174 7.16 14.55 2.45
CA GLU A 174 7.58 14.29 3.83
C GLU A 174 7.86 12.83 4.14
N TRP A 175 7.21 11.88 3.45
CA TRP A 175 7.24 10.46 3.86
C TRP A 175 8.66 9.90 3.98
N LYS A 176 9.52 10.25 3.02
CA LYS A 176 10.93 9.83 3.01
C LYS A 176 11.66 10.29 4.28
N TYR A 177 11.42 11.52 4.72
CA TYR A 177 12.13 12.14 5.84
C TYR A 177 11.52 11.78 7.19
N ARG A 178 10.21 11.57 7.26
CA ARG A 178 9.50 11.29 8.52
C ARG A 178 9.37 9.81 8.84
N VAL A 179 9.38 8.95 7.84
CA VAL A 179 9.22 7.49 8.02
C VAL A 179 10.48 6.75 7.61
N ASN A 180 10.91 6.86 6.34
CA ASN A 180 11.96 5.99 5.83
C ASN A 180 13.35 6.30 6.43
N ALA A 181 13.72 7.58 6.54
CA ALA A 181 15.03 7.99 7.05
C ALA A 181 15.21 7.66 8.54
N PRO A 182 14.25 7.96 9.46
CA PRO A 182 14.36 7.58 10.87
C PRO A 182 14.51 6.07 11.05
N MET A 183 13.69 5.28 10.34
CA MET A 183 13.74 3.81 10.41
C MET A 183 15.07 3.26 9.91
N THR A 184 15.61 3.83 8.83
CA THR A 184 16.92 3.43 8.28
C THR A 184 18.03 3.73 9.28
N ARG A 185 18.03 4.93 9.87
CA ARG A 185 19.01 5.31 10.90
C ARG A 185 18.97 4.39 12.12
N GLN A 186 17.77 4.09 12.62
CA GLN A 186 17.59 3.17 13.75
C GLN A 186 18.12 1.76 13.44
N LYS A 187 17.87 1.26 12.23
CA LYS A 187 18.42 -0.02 11.78
C LYS A 187 19.95 0.01 11.79
N THR A 188 20.57 1.04 11.20
CA THR A 188 22.03 1.18 11.17
C THR A 188 22.63 1.20 12.57
N VAL A 189 22.08 2.01 13.49
CA VAL A 189 22.56 2.07 14.88
C VAL A 189 22.45 0.72 15.58
N ARG A 190 21.33 0.01 15.38
CA ARG A 190 21.13 -1.33 15.96
C ARG A 190 22.13 -2.34 15.42
N ASP A 191 22.38 -2.31 14.11
CA ASP A 191 23.30 -3.25 13.47
C ASP A 191 24.76 -2.96 13.94
N MET A 192 25.15 -1.68 14.04
CA MET A 192 26.45 -1.28 14.64
C MET A 192 26.62 -1.75 16.10
N ASN A 193 25.56 -1.66 16.92
CA ASN A 193 25.62 -2.09 18.31
C ASN A 193 25.71 -3.63 18.45
N LYS A 194 25.09 -4.38 17.53
CA LYS A 194 25.22 -5.84 17.49
C LYS A 194 26.65 -6.28 17.18
N ASP A 195 27.32 -5.58 16.27
CA ASP A 195 28.69 -5.92 15.90
C ASP A 195 29.66 -5.63 17.05
N LYS A 196 29.48 -4.53 17.79
CA LYS A 196 30.28 -4.23 19.00
C LYS A 196 30.15 -5.29 20.10
N CYS A 197 28.96 -5.85 20.32
CA CYS A 197 28.75 -6.92 21.31
C CYS A 197 29.35 -8.27 20.88
N LYS A 198 29.59 -8.51 19.59
CA LYS A 198 30.25 -9.74 19.12
C LYS A 198 31.77 -9.72 19.35
N PHE A 199 32.40 -8.55 19.22
CA PHE A 199 33.85 -8.41 19.44
C PHE A 199 34.26 -8.45 20.92
N THR A 200 33.31 -8.28 21.86
CA THR A 200 33.57 -8.34 23.31
C THR A 200 33.36 -9.73 23.92
N MET A 201 32.94 -10.73 23.13
CA MET A 201 32.69 -12.11 23.58
C MET A 201 33.56 -13.16 22.86
N MET A 202 34.68 -12.77 22.26
CA MET A 202 35.69 -13.73 21.78
C MET A 202 36.88 -13.71 22.76
N PRO A 203 37.16 -14.83 23.47
CA PRO A 203 38.35 -14.99 24.30
C PRO A 203 39.63 -15.11 23.48
#